data_AF-A0A150AMR7-F1
#
_entry.id   AF-A0A150AMR7-F1
#
_cell.length_a   1.000
_cell.length_b   1.000
_cell.length_c   1.000
_cell.angle_alpha   90.00
_cell.angle_beta   90.00
_cell.angle_gamma   90.00
#
_symmetry.space_group_name_H-M   'P 1'
#
loop_
_entity.id
_entity.type
_entity.pdbx_description
1 polymer ?
#
loop_
_entity_poly.entity_id
_entity_poly.type
_entity_poly.pdbx_seq_one_letter_code
_entity_poly.pdbx_strand_id
1 'polypeptide(L)'
;MSIINALLTGGMLIGKVCQALSPGESRSVFVHEESSASFFGVVESGGVTFYRKNVDGKSTIYAANTSPTSYASIAVPNSTQGNDQGGVTYVIQPLEKIPFDEAENPLVSPETNITTGLVQGEGNLESVAGGGHNLFKLGFKGLTFGKYIYVGPFRLSCTTTQLTILSTSLLLSQMTYFYFNSDKGVSAISQNIIERDSDNNLSVEEDLKENSFDINFDSLGIDVKTDTIEGQITCQIDNSSLQELLAVSKVPSVPLDESEIAFFKSINKLA
;
A
#
# COMPACT_ATOMS: atom_id res chain seq x y z
N MET A 1 12.99 -9.02 24.98
CA MET A 1 11.68 -9.56 24.52
C MET A 1 11.42 -9.02 23.14
N SER A 2 11.26 -9.94 22.20
CA SER A 2 11.52 -9.75 20.77
C SER A 2 10.52 -8.85 20.07
N ILE A 3 11.03 -8.08 19.12
CA ILE A 3 10.38 -7.20 18.16
C ILE A 3 9.33 -8.00 17.37
N ILE A 4 8.07 -7.97 17.81
CA ILE A 4 6.89 -8.39 17.04
C ILE A 4 6.01 -7.15 16.81
N ASN A 5 6.61 -6.07 16.31
CA ASN A 5 5.85 -4.91 15.82
C ASN A 5 6.08 -4.67 14.31
N ALA A 6 6.75 -5.60 13.63
CA ALA A 6 7.21 -5.42 12.24
C ALA A 6 6.25 -5.95 11.15
N LEU A 7 5.10 -6.57 11.45
CA LEU A 7 4.21 -7.06 10.39
C LEU A 7 2.72 -6.88 10.69
N LEU A 8 2.18 -5.70 10.36
CA LEU A 8 0.80 -5.57 9.86
C LEU A 8 0.86 -5.15 8.38
N THR A 9 1.64 -5.89 7.60
CA THR A 9 1.61 -5.86 6.15
C THR A 9 0.79 -7.05 5.70
N GLY A 10 -0.23 -6.81 4.87
CA GLY A 10 -0.97 -7.89 4.22
C GLY A 10 -0.78 -7.78 2.72
N GLY A 11 -0.39 -8.89 2.08
CA GLY A 11 -0.45 -9.05 0.64
C GLY A 11 -1.70 -9.83 0.26
N MET A 12 -2.45 -9.37 -0.74
CA MET A 12 -3.65 -10.05 -1.20
C MET A 12 -3.83 -9.90 -2.71
N LEU A 13 -4.39 -10.92 -3.36
CA LEU A 13 -4.79 -10.80 -4.76
C LEU A 13 -6.12 -10.05 -4.86
N ILE A 14 -6.28 -9.16 -5.83
CA ILE A 14 -7.56 -8.48 -6.09
C ILE A 14 -8.69 -9.51 -6.31
N GLY A 15 -8.42 -10.60 -7.03
CA GLY A 15 -9.41 -11.67 -7.23
C GLY A 15 -9.92 -12.29 -5.93
N LYS A 16 -9.07 -12.37 -4.88
CA LYS A 16 -9.49 -12.85 -3.55
C LYS A 16 -10.38 -11.84 -2.84
N VAL A 17 -10.11 -10.54 -3.00
CA VAL A 17 -11.01 -9.47 -2.52
C VAL A 17 -12.37 -9.61 -3.21
N CYS A 18 -12.40 -9.70 -4.54
CA CYS A 18 -13.66 -9.82 -5.29
C CYS A 18 -14.44 -11.09 -4.95
N GLN A 19 -13.75 -12.23 -4.77
CA GLN A 19 -14.38 -13.49 -4.40
C GLN A 19 -14.99 -13.41 -3.00
N ALA A 20 -14.23 -12.94 -2.00
CA ALA A 20 -14.70 -12.83 -0.62
C ALA A 20 -15.90 -11.87 -0.47
N LEU A 21 -16.00 -10.87 -1.34
CA LEU A 21 -17.08 -9.88 -1.35
C LEU A 21 -18.21 -10.23 -2.33
N SER A 22 -18.14 -11.39 -2.99
CA SER A 22 -19.14 -11.81 -3.97
C SER A 22 -20.48 -12.15 -3.27
N PRO A 23 -21.62 -11.58 -3.72
CA PRO A 23 -22.94 -11.85 -3.16
C PRO A 23 -23.38 -13.32 -3.27
N GLY A 24 -22.80 -14.07 -4.21
CA GLY A 24 -23.11 -15.49 -4.43
C GLY A 24 -22.55 -16.41 -3.35
N GLU A 25 -21.47 -16.01 -2.67
CA GLU A 25 -20.85 -16.78 -1.58
C GLU A 25 -21.20 -16.24 -0.18
N SER A 26 -21.69 -14.99 -0.09
CA SER A 26 -21.99 -14.32 1.17
C SER A 26 -23.44 -13.84 1.25
N ARG A 27 -24.22 -14.38 2.21
CA ARG A 27 -25.48 -13.73 2.64
C ARG A 27 -25.12 -12.31 3.14
N SER A 28 -26.04 -11.35 3.00
CA SER A 28 -25.84 -10.00 3.57
C SER A 28 -25.44 -10.14 5.03
N VAL A 29 -24.27 -9.60 5.36
CA VAL A 29 -23.69 -9.68 6.71
C VAL A 29 -24.44 -8.72 7.64
N PHE A 30 -24.93 -7.61 7.09
CA PHE A 30 -25.66 -6.59 7.81
C PHE A 30 -26.58 -5.81 6.86
N VAL A 31 -27.74 -5.38 7.36
CA VAL A 31 -28.66 -4.48 6.66
C VAL A 31 -29.00 -3.35 7.63
N HIS A 32 -28.72 -2.11 7.22
CA HIS A 32 -29.08 -0.93 7.98
C HIS A 32 -30.46 -0.45 7.53
N GLU A 33 -31.47 -0.60 8.40
CA GLU A 33 -32.87 -0.36 8.04
C GLU A 33 -33.14 1.09 7.60
N GLU A 34 -32.54 2.08 8.27
CA GLU A 34 -32.83 3.49 8.00
C GLU A 34 -32.25 4.00 6.68
N SER A 35 -31.09 3.49 6.28
CA SER A 35 -30.43 3.90 5.03
C SER A 35 -30.65 2.91 3.89
N SER A 36 -31.37 1.80 4.14
CA SER A 36 -31.50 0.67 3.21
C SER A 36 -30.16 0.11 2.71
N ALA A 37 -29.05 0.42 3.42
CA ALA A 37 -27.72 -0.03 3.05
C ALA A 37 -27.53 -1.49 3.42
N SER A 38 -27.14 -2.33 2.46
CA SER A 38 -26.83 -3.73 2.68
C SER A 38 -25.34 -3.99 2.50
N PHE A 39 -24.73 -4.70 3.45
CA PHE A 39 -23.30 -4.95 3.49
C PHE A 39 -23.02 -6.44 3.26
N PHE A 40 -22.03 -6.74 2.41
CA PHE A 40 -21.70 -8.09 1.96
C PHE A 40 -20.22 -8.35 2.08
N GLY A 41 -19.89 -9.49 2.67
CA GLY A 41 -18.52 -9.95 2.85
C GLY A 41 -17.66 -8.99 3.66
N VAL A 42 -16.59 -9.53 4.22
CA VAL A 42 -15.51 -8.75 4.83
C VAL A 42 -14.23 -9.50 4.57
N VAL A 43 -13.21 -8.80 4.10
CA VAL A 43 -11.86 -9.35 4.06
C VAL A 43 -10.87 -8.30 4.54
N GLU A 44 -9.91 -8.73 5.35
CA GLU A 44 -8.93 -7.85 5.97
C GLU A 44 -7.53 -8.19 5.47
N SER A 45 -6.74 -7.14 5.25
CA SER A 45 -5.33 -7.25 4.91
C SER A 45 -4.59 -6.07 5.51
N GLY A 46 -3.56 -6.31 6.32
CA GLY A 46 -2.63 -5.24 6.75
C GLY A 46 -3.28 -4.02 7.40
N GLY A 47 -4.38 -4.20 8.15
CA GLY A 47 -5.12 -3.11 8.79
C GLY A 47 -6.11 -2.34 7.89
N VAL A 48 -6.26 -2.77 6.63
CA VAL A 48 -7.33 -2.33 5.72
C VAL A 48 -8.42 -3.38 5.71
N THR A 49 -9.68 -2.94 5.88
CA THR A 49 -10.86 -3.79 5.76
C THR A 49 -11.58 -3.49 4.45
N PHE A 50 -11.67 -4.48 3.57
CA PHE A 50 -12.46 -4.41 2.35
C PHE A 50 -13.86 -4.98 2.60
N TYR A 51 -14.86 -4.30 2.07
CA TYR A 51 -16.27 -4.70 2.19
C TYR A 51 -17.06 -4.23 0.98
N ARG A 52 -18.19 -4.87 0.70
CA ARG A 52 -19.12 -4.42 -0.33
C ARG A 52 -20.34 -3.78 0.31
N LYS A 53 -20.72 -2.61 -0.18
CA LYS A 53 -21.90 -1.87 0.24
C LYS A 53 -22.84 -1.72 -0.96
N ASN A 54 -24.10 -2.06 -0.74
CA ASN A 54 -25.18 -1.86 -1.70
C ASN A 54 -26.14 -0.81 -1.15
N VAL A 55 -26.34 0.27 -1.91
CA VAL A 55 -27.35 1.31 -1.61
C VAL A 55 -28.05 1.65 -2.92
N ASP A 56 -29.38 1.71 -2.90
CA ASP A 56 -30.21 2.08 -4.07
C ASP A 56 -29.91 1.25 -5.34
N GLY A 57 -29.60 -0.03 -5.17
CA GLY A 57 -29.25 -0.94 -6.26
C GLY A 57 -27.83 -0.77 -6.83
N LYS A 58 -27.06 0.22 -6.35
CA LYS A 58 -25.64 0.37 -6.67
C LYS A 58 -24.78 -0.43 -5.68
N SER A 59 -24.02 -1.38 -6.20
CA SER A 59 -23.00 -2.12 -5.46
C SER A 59 -21.64 -1.45 -5.64
N THR A 60 -20.90 -1.25 -4.55
CA THR A 60 -19.55 -0.71 -4.60
C THR A 60 -18.66 -1.39 -3.56
N ILE A 61 -17.45 -1.75 -3.96
CA ILE A 61 -16.41 -2.22 -3.03
C ILE A 61 -15.73 -1.01 -2.42
N TYR A 62 -15.64 -1.00 -1.09
CA TYR A 62 -14.94 0.00 -0.33
C TYR A 62 -13.74 -0.63 0.39
N ALA A 63 -12.70 0.16 0.55
CA ALA A 63 -11.63 -0.12 1.50
C ALA A 63 -11.72 0.90 2.64
N ALA A 64 -11.75 0.40 3.88
CA ALA A 64 -11.84 1.22 5.08
C ALA A 64 -10.65 1.00 6.00
N ASN A 65 -10.29 2.08 6.68
CA ASN A 65 -9.38 2.08 7.80
C ASN A 65 -10.19 2.17 9.09
N THR A 66 -10.23 1.09 9.86
CA THR A 66 -10.95 1.03 11.14
C THR A 66 -10.06 1.39 12.33
N SER A 67 -8.79 1.77 12.08
CA SER A 67 -7.90 2.28 13.12
C SER A 67 -8.31 3.70 13.54
N PRO A 68 -8.37 4.00 14.85
CA PRO A 68 -8.67 5.35 15.34
C PRO A 68 -7.47 6.31 15.29
N THR A 69 -6.25 5.79 15.13
CA THR A 69 -5.02 6.60 15.27
C THR A 69 -4.05 6.47 14.11
N SER A 70 -4.08 5.35 13.39
CA SER A 70 -3.14 5.09 12.29
C SER A 70 -3.79 5.36 10.95
N TYR A 71 -3.02 5.86 10.00
CA TYR A 71 -3.40 5.88 8.59
C TYR A 71 -3.28 4.45 8.03
N ALA A 72 -3.95 4.17 6.93
CA ALA A 72 -3.78 2.93 6.18
C ALA A 72 -3.42 3.25 4.73
N SER A 73 -2.63 2.39 4.10
CA SER A 73 -2.23 2.53 2.71
C SER A 73 -2.56 1.27 1.93
N ILE A 74 -2.97 1.45 0.67
CA ILE A 74 -3.10 0.36 -0.32
C ILE A 74 -2.25 0.74 -1.51
N ALA A 75 -1.28 -0.09 -1.83
CA ALA A 75 -0.49 0.02 -3.05
C ALA A 75 -0.95 -1.07 -4.03
N VAL A 76 -1.42 -0.63 -5.19
CA VAL A 76 -1.71 -1.49 -6.34
C VAL A 76 -0.53 -1.34 -7.30
N PRO A 77 0.23 -2.41 -7.58
CA PRO A 77 1.36 -2.34 -8.48
C PRO A 77 0.88 -1.98 -9.90
N ASN A 78 1.80 -1.47 -10.70
CA ASN A 78 1.56 -1.19 -12.11
C ASN A 78 1.10 -2.45 -12.87
N SER A 79 0.12 -2.27 -13.76
CA SER A 79 -0.31 -3.35 -14.65
C SER A 79 0.70 -3.47 -15.79
N THR A 80 1.16 -4.69 -16.06
CA THR A 80 1.97 -4.98 -17.24
C THR A 80 1.12 -5.10 -18.51
N GLN A 81 -0.22 -5.03 -18.40
CA GLN A 81 -1.15 -5.07 -19.53
C GLN A 81 -1.63 -3.65 -19.88
N GLY A 82 -0.92 -3.01 -20.81
CA GLY A 82 -1.25 -1.68 -21.33
C GLY A 82 -0.09 -0.71 -21.14
N ASN A 83 0.25 0.04 -22.19
CA ASN A 83 1.47 0.84 -22.21
C ASN A 83 1.47 2.07 -21.27
N ASP A 84 0.39 2.39 -20.55
CA ASP A 84 0.28 3.69 -19.85
C ASP A 84 -0.47 3.68 -18.50
N GLN A 85 -0.71 2.53 -17.86
CA GLN A 85 -1.30 2.54 -16.50
C GLN A 85 -0.24 2.18 -15.46
N GLY A 86 0.44 3.21 -14.96
CA GLY A 86 1.27 3.12 -13.75
C GLY A 86 0.46 2.57 -12.56
N GLY A 87 1.16 2.13 -11.52
CA GLY A 87 0.50 1.65 -10.31
C GLY A 87 -0.37 2.72 -9.65
N VAL A 88 -1.07 2.37 -8.58
CA VAL A 88 -1.91 3.30 -7.82
C VAL A 88 -1.56 3.18 -6.34
N THR A 89 -1.52 4.30 -5.65
CA THR A 89 -1.43 4.33 -4.19
C THR A 89 -2.63 5.06 -3.61
N TYR A 90 -3.23 4.45 -2.60
CA TYR A 90 -4.27 5.00 -1.76
C TYR A 90 -3.75 5.21 -0.36
N VAL A 91 -4.16 6.33 0.24
CA VAL A 91 -4.00 6.57 1.68
C VAL A 91 -5.38 6.87 2.27
N ILE A 92 -5.69 6.19 3.36
CA ILE A 92 -6.96 6.25 4.07
C ILE A 92 -6.69 6.74 5.48
N GLN A 93 -7.26 7.87 5.85
CA GLN A 93 -7.11 8.43 7.19
C GLN A 93 -7.78 7.53 8.27
N PRO A 94 -7.47 7.73 9.56
CA PRO A 94 -8.16 7.04 10.64
C PRO A 94 -9.68 7.18 10.54
N LEU A 95 -10.41 6.06 10.67
CA LEU A 95 -11.88 6.01 10.61
C LEU A 95 -12.49 6.56 9.32
N GLU A 96 -11.75 6.45 8.21
CA GLU A 96 -12.21 6.83 6.88
C GLU A 96 -12.23 5.63 5.91
N LYS A 97 -12.80 5.86 4.72
CA LYS A 97 -12.91 4.90 3.63
C LYS A 97 -12.67 5.54 2.27
N ILE A 98 -12.46 4.69 1.28
CA ILE A 98 -12.41 5.03 -0.15
C ILE A 98 -13.17 3.98 -0.97
N PRO A 99 -13.75 4.35 -2.12
CA PRO A 99 -14.11 3.35 -3.12
C PRO A 99 -12.84 2.67 -3.65
N PHE A 100 -12.88 1.36 -3.82
CA PHE A 100 -11.76 0.56 -4.31
C PHE A 100 -12.04 0.09 -5.75
N ASP A 101 -11.94 1.03 -6.68
CA ASP A 101 -12.34 0.85 -8.08
C ASP A 101 -11.48 -0.17 -8.83
N GLU A 102 -10.26 -0.48 -8.38
CA GLU A 102 -9.38 -1.47 -8.99
C GLU A 102 -9.95 -2.88 -8.96
N ALA A 103 -10.80 -3.19 -7.98
CA ALA A 103 -11.51 -4.47 -7.93
C ALA A 103 -12.56 -4.63 -9.04
N GLU A 104 -13.03 -3.51 -9.62
CA GLU A 104 -14.07 -3.47 -10.65
C GLU A 104 -13.50 -3.02 -12.02
N ASN A 105 -12.22 -2.64 -12.07
CA ASN A 105 -11.55 -2.20 -13.29
C ASN A 105 -11.14 -3.40 -14.17
N PRO A 106 -11.66 -3.54 -15.40
CA PRO A 106 -11.35 -4.67 -16.28
C PRO A 106 -9.89 -4.69 -16.78
N LEU A 107 -9.15 -3.61 -16.61
CA LEU A 107 -7.72 -3.52 -16.98
C LEU A 107 -6.80 -4.01 -15.86
N VAL A 108 -7.32 -4.25 -14.66
CA VAL A 108 -6.56 -4.77 -13.53
C VAL A 108 -6.77 -6.29 -13.45
N SER A 109 -5.69 -7.05 -13.57
CA SER A 109 -5.77 -8.51 -13.50
C SER A 109 -6.23 -8.94 -12.09
N PRO A 110 -7.12 -9.95 -11.96
CA PRO A 110 -7.44 -10.57 -10.68
C PRO A 110 -6.22 -11.14 -9.94
N GLU A 111 -5.14 -11.47 -10.66
CA GLU A 111 -3.87 -11.95 -10.11
C GLU A 111 -2.94 -10.82 -9.64
N THR A 112 -3.37 -9.56 -9.74
CA THR A 112 -2.62 -8.42 -9.23
C THR A 112 -2.56 -8.50 -7.71
N ASN A 113 -1.35 -8.56 -7.17
CA ASN A 113 -1.09 -8.56 -5.74
C ASN A 113 -1.08 -7.13 -5.21
N ILE A 114 -2.06 -6.80 -4.38
CA ILE A 114 -2.12 -5.52 -3.66
C ILE A 114 -1.40 -5.66 -2.32
N THR A 115 -0.70 -4.60 -1.97
CA THR A 115 -0.05 -4.47 -0.67
C THR A 115 -0.86 -3.52 0.18
N THR A 116 -1.19 -3.95 1.40
CA THR A 116 -1.83 -3.09 2.38
C THR A 116 -1.01 -3.00 3.66
N GLY A 117 -1.17 -1.89 4.36
CA GLY A 117 -0.49 -1.70 5.63
C GLY A 117 -0.99 -0.49 6.39
N LEU A 118 -0.84 -0.53 7.71
CA LEU A 118 -0.95 0.67 8.53
C LEU A 118 0.31 1.53 8.38
N VAL A 119 0.08 2.82 8.19
CA VAL A 119 1.05 3.89 8.33
C VAL A 119 0.84 4.42 9.76
N GLN A 120 1.70 3.98 10.69
CA GLN A 120 1.59 4.42 12.07
C GLN A 120 1.95 5.89 12.18
N GLY A 121 0.96 6.74 12.48
CA GLY A 121 1.14 8.10 12.97
C GLY A 121 1.09 8.10 14.49
N GLU A 122 2.07 8.76 15.10
CA GLU A 122 2.23 9.06 16.53
C GLU A 122 1.51 8.12 17.52
N GLY A 123 2.23 7.07 17.94
CA GLY A 123 1.93 6.40 19.20
C GLY A 123 2.72 7.04 20.33
N ASN A 124 2.03 7.65 21.30
CA ASN A 124 2.57 7.88 22.64
C ASN A 124 2.93 6.53 23.26
N LEU A 125 4.18 6.12 23.12
CA LEU A 125 4.79 5.00 23.82
C LEU A 125 6.08 5.53 24.42
N GLU A 126 5.99 5.95 25.68
CA GLU A 126 7.16 6.12 26.52
C GLU A 126 8.01 4.83 26.45
N SER A 127 9.31 5.00 26.14
CA SER A 127 10.38 4.01 26.28
C SER A 127 10.59 2.94 25.19
N VAL A 128 10.99 3.36 23.99
CA VAL A 128 12.21 2.79 23.36
C VAL A 128 12.94 3.97 22.71
N ALA A 129 14.25 4.02 22.77
CA ALA A 129 15.08 5.15 22.30
C ALA A 129 15.09 5.35 20.76
N GLY A 130 13.93 5.55 20.14
CA GLY A 130 13.76 5.85 18.72
C GLY A 130 12.34 6.37 18.49
N GLY A 131 12.21 7.63 18.08
CA GLY A 131 10.92 8.31 17.91
C GLY A 131 9.98 7.55 16.97
N GLY A 132 8.68 7.60 17.24
CA GLY A 132 7.68 7.04 16.35
C GLY A 132 7.76 7.72 14.99
N HIS A 133 8.13 6.97 13.96
CA HIS A 133 8.22 7.49 12.59
C HIS A 133 7.13 6.88 11.72
N ASN A 134 6.58 7.68 10.81
CA ASN A 134 5.59 7.21 9.84
C ASN A 134 6.23 6.22 8.87
N LEU A 135 5.51 5.17 8.49
CA LEU A 135 6.00 4.17 7.54
C LEU A 135 5.18 4.21 6.25
N PHE A 136 5.83 4.45 5.13
CA PHE A 136 5.29 4.37 3.78
C PHE A 136 5.58 2.99 3.16
N LYS A 137 4.58 2.36 2.55
CA LYS A 137 4.74 1.07 1.86
C LYS A 137 4.47 1.23 0.37
N LEU A 138 5.31 0.60 -0.44
CA LEU A 138 5.18 0.62 -1.89
C LEU A 138 5.34 -0.80 -2.44
N GLY A 139 4.39 -1.24 -3.25
CA GLY A 139 4.45 -2.48 -4.02
C GLY A 139 4.63 -2.20 -5.50
N PHE A 140 5.45 -2.98 -6.19
CA PHE A 140 5.77 -2.77 -7.60
C PHE A 140 5.96 -4.08 -8.36
N LYS A 141 5.80 -4.06 -9.68
CA LYS A 141 6.02 -5.21 -10.56
C LYS A 141 6.74 -4.80 -11.84
N GLY A 142 7.56 -5.70 -12.36
CA GLY A 142 8.15 -5.52 -13.69
C GLY A 142 9.35 -4.58 -13.71
N LEU A 143 10.04 -4.40 -12.57
CA LEU A 143 11.22 -3.55 -12.48
C LEU A 143 12.41 -4.23 -13.18
N THR A 144 12.87 -3.63 -14.27
CA THR A 144 14.09 -4.05 -15.00
C THR A 144 15.23 -3.10 -14.70
N PHE A 145 16.43 -3.64 -14.51
CA PHE A 145 17.64 -2.85 -14.26
C PHE A 145 17.91 -1.82 -15.35
N GLY A 146 18.21 -0.59 -14.94
CA GLY A 146 18.45 0.55 -15.84
C GLY A 146 17.20 1.15 -16.48
N LYS A 147 15.99 0.70 -16.12
CA LYS A 147 14.72 1.26 -16.61
C LYS A 147 13.85 1.75 -15.46
N TYR A 148 13.02 2.74 -15.76
CA TYR A 148 12.01 3.23 -14.83
C TYR A 148 10.69 2.47 -15.01
N ILE A 149 10.03 2.18 -13.90
CA ILE A 149 8.61 1.86 -13.84
C ILE A 149 7.87 2.94 -13.06
N TYR A 150 6.57 3.07 -13.31
CA TYR A 150 5.72 4.07 -12.66
C TYR A 150 4.77 3.37 -11.70
N VAL A 151 4.80 3.74 -10.43
CA VAL A 151 3.86 3.26 -9.42
C VAL A 151 3.19 4.46 -8.81
N GLY A 152 2.03 4.84 -9.33
CA GLY A 152 1.32 6.05 -8.96
C GLY A 152 2.19 7.28 -9.20
N PRO A 153 2.41 8.13 -8.19
CA PRO A 153 3.26 9.31 -8.30
C PRO A 153 4.76 9.00 -8.24
N PHE A 154 5.14 7.72 -8.07
CA PHE A 154 6.53 7.30 -7.89
C PHE A 154 7.13 6.76 -9.19
N ARG A 155 8.39 7.11 -9.48
CA ARG A 155 9.20 6.43 -10.51
C ARG A 155 10.27 5.60 -9.83
N LEU A 156 10.33 4.32 -10.16
CA LEU A 156 11.24 3.37 -9.54
C LEU A 156 12.23 2.89 -10.58
N SER A 157 13.52 2.90 -10.24
CA SER A 157 14.57 2.27 -11.02
C SER A 157 15.51 1.53 -10.10
N CYS A 158 16.23 0.55 -10.64
CA CYS A 158 17.35 -0.07 -9.96
C CYS A 158 18.57 -0.15 -10.87
N THR A 159 19.74 -0.07 -10.23
CA THR A 159 21.03 -0.47 -10.80
C THR A 159 21.51 -1.72 -10.07
N THR A 160 22.70 -2.23 -10.40
CA THR A 160 23.28 -3.38 -9.70
C THR A 160 23.42 -3.17 -8.19
N THR A 161 23.65 -1.93 -7.76
CA THR A 161 23.98 -1.61 -6.36
C THR A 161 23.01 -0.66 -5.68
N GLN A 162 21.96 -0.23 -6.37
CA GLN A 162 21.08 0.82 -5.85
C GLN A 162 19.64 0.65 -6.31
N LEU A 163 18.70 0.87 -5.39
CA LEU A 163 17.29 1.11 -5.72
C LEU A 163 17.01 2.61 -5.57
N THR A 164 16.41 3.20 -6.59
CA THR A 164 16.08 4.63 -6.63
C THR A 164 14.57 4.82 -6.76
N ILE A 165 14.03 5.69 -5.91
CA ILE A 165 12.61 6.08 -5.90
C ILE A 165 12.55 7.59 -6.09
N LEU A 166 12.12 8.00 -7.28
CA LEU A 166 11.81 9.38 -7.58
C LEU A 166 10.37 9.68 -7.18
N SER A 167 10.17 10.81 -6.52
CA SER A 167 8.83 11.30 -6.17
C SER A 167 8.79 12.81 -6.27
N THR A 168 7.60 13.39 -6.48
CA THR A 168 7.45 14.85 -6.64
C THR A 168 7.73 15.64 -5.36
N SER A 169 7.52 15.04 -4.20
CA SER A 169 7.61 15.76 -2.93
C SER A 169 8.11 14.89 -1.78
N LEU A 170 7.93 13.57 -1.84
CA LEU A 170 8.21 12.68 -0.72
C LEU A 170 9.72 12.51 -0.48
N LEU A 171 10.18 12.83 0.74
CA LEU A 171 11.51 12.46 1.21
C LEU A 171 11.41 11.23 2.12
N LEU A 172 12.10 10.16 1.72
CA LEU A 172 12.20 8.93 2.48
C LEU A 172 13.43 9.01 3.39
N SER A 173 13.30 8.70 4.68
CA SER A 173 14.45 8.75 5.59
C SER A 173 15.32 7.50 5.49
N GLN A 174 14.69 6.32 5.57
CA GLN A 174 15.37 5.03 5.57
C GLN A 174 14.42 3.93 5.08
N MET A 175 14.96 2.88 4.48
CA MET A 175 14.21 1.66 4.19
C MET A 175 14.34 0.70 5.37
N THR A 176 13.21 0.22 5.87
CA THR A 176 13.15 -0.66 7.05
C THR A 176 12.80 -2.10 6.69
N TYR A 177 12.25 -2.31 5.49
CA TYR A 177 11.91 -3.62 4.98
C TYR A 177 11.93 -3.63 3.46
N PHE A 178 12.40 -4.74 2.88
CA PHE A 178 12.10 -5.08 1.50
C PHE A 178 11.82 -6.57 1.31
N TYR A 179 11.00 -6.86 0.31
CA TYR A 179 10.82 -8.17 -0.28
C TYR A 179 10.89 -8.02 -1.80
N PHE A 180 11.78 -8.76 -2.43
CA PHE A 180 11.94 -8.80 -3.88
C PHE A 180 11.76 -10.23 -4.37
N ASN A 181 11.14 -10.38 -5.53
CA ASN A 181 10.98 -11.63 -6.22
C ASN A 181 11.32 -11.42 -7.70
N SER A 182 12.27 -12.21 -8.19
CA SER A 182 12.66 -12.26 -9.60
C SER A 182 11.68 -13.14 -10.39
N ASP A 183 11.47 -12.83 -11.67
CA ASP A 183 10.74 -13.66 -12.62
C ASP A 183 11.37 -15.06 -12.82
N LYS A 184 12.63 -15.24 -12.39
CA LYS A 184 13.33 -16.54 -12.33
C LYS A 184 13.14 -17.30 -11.03
N GLY A 185 12.36 -16.77 -10.09
CA GLY A 185 12.03 -17.42 -8.81
C GLY A 185 13.05 -17.22 -7.69
N VAL A 186 13.98 -16.26 -7.84
CA VAL A 186 14.85 -15.83 -6.73
C VAL A 186 14.09 -14.85 -5.86
N SER A 187 13.97 -15.15 -4.57
CA SER A 187 13.34 -14.25 -3.60
C SER A 187 14.34 -13.76 -2.57
N ALA A 188 14.31 -12.46 -2.28
CA ALA A 188 15.15 -11.81 -1.30
C ALA A 188 14.29 -11.02 -0.31
N ILE A 189 14.60 -11.12 0.97
CA ILE A 189 13.89 -10.42 2.04
C ILE A 189 14.90 -9.84 3.03
N SER A 190 14.65 -8.61 3.46
CA SER A 190 15.46 -7.96 4.49
C SER A 190 14.58 -7.13 5.42
N GLN A 191 14.96 -7.15 6.69
CA GLN A 191 14.44 -6.28 7.76
C GLN A 191 15.55 -5.37 8.32
N ASN A 192 16.71 -5.33 7.65
CA ASN A 192 17.78 -4.44 8.03
C ASN A 192 17.45 -3.01 7.61
N ILE A 193 17.79 -2.05 8.47
CA ILE A 193 17.68 -0.64 8.15
C ILE A 193 18.74 -0.31 7.09
N ILE A 194 18.29 0.28 5.98
CA ILE A 194 19.14 0.84 4.93
C ILE A 194 18.88 2.33 4.92
N GLU A 195 19.88 3.11 5.30
CA GLU A 195 19.79 4.58 5.26
C GLU A 195 19.66 5.05 3.81
N ARG A 196 18.90 6.13 3.60
CA ARG A 196 18.87 6.78 2.30
C ARG A 196 20.26 7.41 2.08
N ASP A 197 20.80 7.21 0.88
CA ASP A 197 21.99 7.92 0.44
C ASP A 197 21.73 9.44 0.41
N SER A 198 22.38 10.16 1.33
CA SER A 198 22.22 11.60 1.50
C SER A 198 23.01 12.44 0.50
N ASP A 199 24.00 11.84 -0.17
CA ASP A 199 24.90 12.54 -1.09
C ASP A 199 24.27 12.73 -2.47
N ASN A 200 23.24 11.94 -2.79
CA ASN A 200 22.48 12.00 -4.05
C ASN A 200 21.23 12.91 -3.99
N ASN A 201 21.26 14.01 -3.21
CA ASN A 201 20.23 15.07 -3.22
C ASN A 201 20.26 15.92 -4.51
N LEU A 202 20.25 15.28 -5.68
CA LEU A 202 20.11 15.96 -6.95
C LEU A 202 18.62 15.93 -7.29
N SER A 203 18.00 17.11 -7.35
CA SER A 203 16.75 17.29 -8.08
C SER A 203 17.01 16.83 -9.52
N VAL A 204 16.59 15.61 -9.86
CA VAL A 204 16.88 14.99 -11.16
C VAL A 204 16.13 15.71 -12.28
N GLU A 205 14.98 16.29 -11.95
CA GLU A 205 14.13 17.18 -12.76
C GLU A 205 13.55 18.26 -11.82
N GLU A 206 13.09 19.42 -12.33
CA GLU A 206 12.76 20.63 -11.55
C GLU A 206 11.80 20.45 -10.35
N ASP A 207 11.11 19.32 -10.20
CA ASP A 207 10.21 19.03 -9.08
C ASP A 207 10.30 17.57 -8.57
N LEU A 208 11.38 16.82 -8.86
CA LEU A 208 11.52 15.43 -8.38
C LEU A 208 12.61 15.30 -7.31
N LYS A 209 12.23 14.76 -6.14
CA LYS A 209 13.14 14.31 -5.09
C LYS A 209 13.59 12.87 -5.36
N GLU A 210 14.90 12.66 -5.33
CA GLU A 210 15.51 11.34 -5.43
C GLU A 210 15.70 10.70 -4.05
N ASN A 211 15.23 9.46 -3.91
CA ASN A 211 15.45 8.63 -2.74
C ASN A 211 16.18 7.35 -3.14
N SER A 212 17.49 7.32 -2.90
CA SER A 212 18.36 6.22 -3.30
C SER A 212 18.80 5.38 -2.10
N PHE A 213 18.78 4.06 -2.25
CA PHE A 213 19.12 3.08 -1.22
C PHE A 213 20.12 2.07 -1.77
N ASP A 214 21.23 1.87 -1.07
CA ASP A 214 22.27 0.94 -1.48
C ASP A 214 21.83 -0.51 -1.26
N ILE A 215 21.53 -1.19 -2.36
CA ILE A 215 21.09 -2.58 -2.40
C ILE A 215 21.92 -3.30 -3.46
N ASN A 216 22.80 -4.19 -3.02
CA ASN A 216 23.57 -5.03 -3.93
C ASN A 216 22.72 -6.23 -4.40
N PHE A 217 22.08 -6.09 -5.56
CA PHE A 217 21.18 -7.12 -6.10
C PHE A 217 21.91 -8.42 -6.49
N ASP A 218 23.16 -8.33 -6.94
CA ASP A 218 23.99 -9.51 -7.22
C ASP A 218 24.20 -10.34 -5.94
N SER A 219 24.40 -9.68 -4.80
CA SER A 219 24.55 -10.37 -3.49
C SER A 219 23.27 -11.05 -3.01
N LEU A 220 22.11 -10.64 -3.54
CA LEU A 220 20.81 -11.26 -3.31
C LEU A 220 20.53 -12.42 -4.28
N GLY A 221 21.44 -12.71 -5.20
CA GLY A 221 21.30 -13.74 -6.22
C GLY A 221 20.40 -13.34 -7.39
N ILE A 222 20.06 -12.06 -7.53
CA ILE A 222 19.25 -11.53 -8.63
C ILE A 222 20.18 -11.15 -9.78
N ASP A 223 19.97 -11.70 -10.98
CA ASP A 223 20.80 -11.40 -12.14
C ASP A 223 20.38 -10.08 -12.79
N VAL A 224 21.18 -9.05 -12.59
CA VAL A 224 20.94 -7.69 -13.08
C VAL A 224 20.79 -7.58 -14.60
N LYS A 225 21.25 -8.57 -15.36
CA LYS A 225 21.20 -8.55 -16.83
C LYS A 225 19.95 -9.20 -17.39
N THR A 226 19.34 -10.13 -16.66
CA THR A 226 18.28 -10.99 -17.21
C THR A 226 17.01 -11.03 -16.38
N ASP A 227 17.08 -10.67 -15.11
CA ASP A 227 15.95 -10.73 -14.20
C ASP A 227 15.08 -9.48 -14.28
N THR A 228 13.78 -9.70 -14.08
CA THR A 228 12.80 -8.66 -13.81
C THR A 228 12.24 -8.86 -12.41
N ILE A 229 12.18 -7.78 -11.62
CA ILE A 229 11.84 -7.83 -10.21
C ILE A 229 10.41 -7.32 -9.98
N GLU A 230 9.67 -8.02 -9.14
CA GLU A 230 8.51 -7.50 -8.43
C GLU A 230 8.79 -7.50 -6.93
N GLY A 231 8.10 -6.66 -6.18
CA GLY A 231 8.41 -6.58 -4.76
C GLY A 231 7.60 -5.57 -3.98
N GLN A 232 7.98 -5.48 -2.72
CA GLN A 232 7.45 -4.55 -1.76
C GLN A 232 8.59 -3.94 -0.94
N ILE A 233 8.51 -2.65 -0.69
CA ILE A 233 9.40 -1.93 0.21
C ILE A 233 8.59 -1.20 1.29
N THR A 234 9.20 -1.03 2.46
CA THR A 234 8.70 -0.15 3.52
C THR A 234 9.77 0.87 3.85
N CYS A 235 9.43 2.14 3.72
CA CYS A 235 10.31 3.26 3.99
C CYS A 235 9.74 4.12 5.11
N GLN A 236 10.62 4.70 5.91
CA GLN A 236 10.27 5.69 6.89
C GLN A 236 10.07 7.05 6.21
N ILE A 237 9.04 7.78 6.63
CA ILE A 237 8.77 9.16 6.22
C ILE A 237 8.60 10.05 7.45
N ASP A 238 8.88 11.34 7.29
CA ASP A 238 8.60 12.33 8.32
C ASP A 238 7.13 12.82 8.27
N ASN A 239 6.73 13.60 9.27
CA ASN A 239 5.36 14.14 9.36
C ASN A 239 5.04 15.11 8.20
N SER A 240 6.02 15.85 7.68
CA SER A 240 5.85 16.73 6.51
C SER A 240 5.53 15.92 5.25
N SER A 241 6.26 14.84 5.04
CA SER A 241 6.12 13.90 3.93
C SER A 241 4.80 13.14 3.99
N LEU A 242 4.20 12.96 5.18
CA LEU A 242 2.87 12.37 5.31
C LEU A 242 1.78 13.26 4.68
N GLN A 243 1.85 14.58 4.86
CA GLN A 243 0.90 15.51 4.24
C GLN A 243 1.04 15.52 2.72
N GLU A 244 2.27 15.44 2.23
CA GLU A 244 2.57 15.31 0.80
C GLU A 244 2.07 13.97 0.24
N LEU A 245 2.21 12.88 0.99
CA LEU A 245 1.69 11.57 0.62
C LEU A 245 0.14 11.59 0.49
N LEU A 246 -0.55 12.29 1.40
CA LEU A 246 -2.00 12.48 1.30
C LEU A 246 -2.39 13.26 0.03
N ALA A 247 -1.59 14.26 -0.36
CA ALA A 247 -1.84 15.06 -1.57
C ALA A 247 -1.69 14.25 -2.87
N VAL A 248 -0.91 13.17 -2.85
CA VAL A 248 -0.71 12.30 -4.03
C VAL A 248 -1.57 11.02 -4.00
N SER A 249 -2.43 10.84 -2.98
CA SER A 249 -3.42 9.77 -2.96
C SER A 249 -4.38 9.92 -4.14
N LYS A 250 -4.68 8.82 -4.85
CA LYS A 250 -5.55 8.86 -6.04
C LYS A 250 -6.95 9.42 -5.74
N VAL A 251 -7.48 9.11 -4.57
CA VAL A 251 -8.81 9.54 -4.13
C VAL A 251 -8.72 10.03 -2.69
N PRO A 252 -9.29 11.20 -2.36
CA PRO A 252 -9.45 11.64 -0.98
C PRO A 252 -10.34 10.65 -0.22
N SER A 253 -9.90 10.21 0.95
CA SER A 253 -10.74 9.41 1.84
C SER A 253 -11.85 10.26 2.47
N VAL A 254 -12.94 9.58 2.81
CA VAL A 254 -14.11 10.21 3.44
C VAL A 254 -14.46 9.48 4.73
N PRO A 255 -15.02 10.17 5.75
CA PRO A 255 -15.46 9.52 6.97
C PRO A 255 -16.40 8.34 6.76
N LEU A 256 -16.32 7.38 7.68
CA LEU A 256 -17.35 6.35 7.82
C LEU A 256 -18.69 7.00 8.19
N ASP A 257 -19.76 6.61 7.50
CA ASP A 257 -21.12 7.05 7.81
C ASP A 257 -21.75 6.19 8.91
N GLU A 258 -22.92 6.59 9.40
CA GLU A 258 -23.61 5.91 10.50
C GLU A 258 -23.89 4.43 10.20
N SER A 259 -24.29 4.12 8.96
CA SER A 259 -24.58 2.73 8.55
C SER A 259 -23.33 1.87 8.53
N GLU A 260 -22.18 2.44 8.17
CA GLU A 260 -20.89 1.76 8.18
C GLU A 260 -20.35 1.62 9.59
N ILE A 261 -20.49 2.63 10.43
CA ILE A 261 -20.12 2.53 11.85
C ILE A 261 -20.93 1.40 12.51
N ALA A 262 -22.24 1.34 12.28
CA ALA A 262 -23.10 0.27 12.77
C ALA A 262 -22.66 -1.10 12.23
N PHE A 263 -22.36 -1.19 10.94
CA PHE A 263 -21.82 -2.40 10.33
C PHE A 263 -20.50 -2.84 11.00
N PHE A 264 -19.51 -1.96 11.10
CA PHE A 264 -18.21 -2.30 11.69
C PHE A 264 -18.31 -2.65 13.17
N LYS A 265 -19.22 -2.03 13.93
CA LYS A 265 -19.54 -2.46 15.30
C LYS A 265 -20.13 -3.87 15.34
N SER A 266 -21.04 -4.20 14.42
CA SER A 266 -21.67 -5.53 14.37
C SER A 266 -20.67 -6.68 14.15
N ILE A 267 -19.52 -6.39 13.53
CA ILE A 267 -18.43 -7.35 13.29
C ILE A 267 -17.22 -7.13 14.21
N ASN A 268 -17.37 -6.40 15.31
CA ASN A 268 -16.33 -6.09 16.31
C ASN A 268 -15.06 -5.43 15.72
N LYS A 269 -15.23 -4.58 14.71
CA LYS A 269 -14.15 -3.80 14.07
C LYS A 269 -14.05 -2.36 14.57
N LEU A 270 -15.09 -1.86 15.25
CA LEU A 270 -15.08 -0.60 15.98
C LEU A 270 -15.61 -0.87 17.39
N ALA A 271 -14.94 -0.29 18.39
CA ALA A 271 -15.37 -0.30 19.79
C ALA A 271 -16.40 0.81 20.07
#